data_AF-A0A969TYF3-F1
#
_entry.id   AF-A0A969TYF3-F1
#
_cell.length_a   1.000
_cell.length_b   1.000
_cell.length_c   1.000
_cell.angle_alpha   90.00
_cell.angle_beta   90.00
_cell.angle_gamma   90.00
#
_symmetry.space_group_name_H-M   'P 1'
#
loop_
_entity.id
_entity.type
_entity.pdbx_description
1 polymer ?
#
loop_
_entity_poly.entity_id
_entity_poly.type
_entity_poly.pdbx_seq_one_letter_code
_entity_poly.pdbx_strand_id
1 'polypeptide(L)'
;MTKYLIRFFLVLACAVLPCAAQAQAVSTPAPTAEIAAVSATDLQTILQANRAAIEKASRSTVDTVLKALLDSGLDGASTFIERWRDRAVVQRKADGVFFYAAESGTQYILTDIATGADAGTAPKTDMEALRPNSGVRAVLSAALVQFQLADPDPAKRAAALQAIERDANQTHLAPLRAAIDNETDATLKARKVRLERLLTIAYEADKAARIAAINSFAGETDVDVRAALSRMLVTTTAFARQSPANTNIARVLTPGEDISVDVAYALLVTAGEAAPAPDAASIRAALIANREDNSVAGMPVASFNTEQARLAAYQALAAAGTVPPLVLEADKRAILAEFQFFDAYAEADSEVTSAAEGALAAINRQVGISRFADLLLDALSLASIYFLAAIGLAITFGVMRVINMAHGEFIMIGAYTGYVVQQYIADYTISILVACRWPSSLQPPP
;
A
#
# COMPACT_ATOMS: atom_id res chain seq x y z
N MET A 1 6.69 -17.77 -4.62
CA MET A 1 6.88 -19.07 -5.29
C MET A 1 7.05 -20.23 -4.29
N THR A 2 6.49 -20.14 -3.08
CA THR A 2 6.81 -21.06 -1.96
C THR A 2 5.62 -21.90 -1.48
N LYS A 3 4.48 -21.86 -2.19
CA LYS A 3 3.26 -22.61 -1.81
C LYS A 3 3.05 -23.93 -2.57
N TYR A 4 3.91 -24.27 -3.53
CA TYR A 4 3.68 -25.43 -4.40
C TYR A 4 4.51 -26.68 -4.03
N LEU A 5 5.51 -26.58 -3.15
CA LEU A 5 6.41 -27.70 -2.88
C LEU A 5 5.91 -28.71 -1.82
N ILE A 6 4.89 -28.39 -1.02
CA ILE A 6 4.49 -29.22 0.14
C ILE A 6 3.36 -30.23 -0.20
N ARG A 7 2.76 -30.16 -1.40
CA ARG A 7 1.65 -31.07 -1.79
C ARG A 7 2.07 -32.39 -2.42
N PHE A 8 3.37 -32.70 -2.51
CA PHE A 8 3.86 -33.82 -3.31
C PHE A 8 3.96 -35.19 -2.59
N PHE A 9 3.53 -35.32 -1.33
CA PHE A 9 3.82 -36.54 -0.55
C PHE A 9 2.65 -37.34 0.01
N LEU A 10 1.39 -37.10 -0.42
CA LEU A 10 0.26 -37.80 0.22
C LEU A 10 -0.91 -38.15 -0.70
N VAL A 11 -0.64 -38.74 -1.86
CA VAL A 11 -1.69 -39.37 -2.69
C VAL A 11 -1.21 -40.73 -3.19
N LEU A 12 -1.16 -41.70 -2.27
CA LEU A 12 -1.12 -43.13 -2.61
C LEU A 12 -1.79 -43.92 -1.48
N ALA A 13 -3.12 -43.91 -1.41
CA ALA A 13 -3.93 -45.00 -0.85
C ALA A 13 -5.43 -44.65 -0.90
N CYS A 14 -6.24 -45.67 -1.19
CA CYS A 14 -7.68 -45.79 -0.90
C CYS A 14 -8.67 -45.00 -1.77
N ALA A 15 -9.17 -45.66 -2.81
CA ALA A 15 -10.54 -45.49 -3.27
C ALA A 15 -11.11 -46.82 -3.78
N VAL A 16 -11.67 -47.63 -2.87
CA VAL A 16 -12.57 -48.74 -3.20
C VAL A 16 -13.70 -48.77 -2.16
N LEU A 17 -14.94 -48.77 -2.68
CA LEU A 17 -16.26 -49.06 -2.09
C LEU A 17 -17.16 -47.90 -1.63
N PRO A 18 -18.43 -47.86 -2.13
CA PRO A 18 -19.50 -47.02 -1.61
C PRO A 18 -20.37 -47.80 -0.61
N CYS A 19 -20.88 -47.13 0.43
CA CYS A 19 -21.93 -47.68 1.29
C CYS A 19 -22.94 -46.57 1.60
N ALA A 20 -24.18 -46.82 1.20
CA ALA A 20 -25.35 -46.01 1.53
C ALA A 20 -25.77 -46.29 2.98
N ALA A 21 -26.08 -45.23 3.74
CA ALA A 21 -26.84 -45.35 4.97
C ALA A 21 -27.73 -44.11 5.15
N GLN A 22 -29.00 -44.39 5.42
CA GLN A 22 -30.13 -43.48 5.47
C GLN A 22 -30.05 -42.54 6.68
N ALA A 23 -30.40 -41.27 6.45
CA ALA A 23 -30.67 -40.31 7.52
C ALA A 23 -32.07 -40.56 8.09
N GLN A 24 -32.15 -41.01 9.34
CA GLN A 24 -33.37 -40.95 10.14
C GLN A 24 -33.33 -39.70 11.01
N ALA A 25 -34.36 -38.87 10.87
CA ALA A 25 -34.65 -37.74 11.73
C ALA A 25 -35.05 -38.24 13.13
N VAL A 26 -34.30 -37.81 14.15
CA VAL A 26 -34.70 -37.96 15.55
C VAL A 26 -34.97 -36.56 16.09
N SER A 27 -36.25 -36.26 16.24
CA SER A 27 -36.78 -35.15 17.03
C SER A 27 -36.52 -35.40 18.51
N THR A 28 -35.83 -34.48 19.18
CA THR A 28 -35.82 -34.38 20.65
C THR A 28 -36.43 -33.04 21.06
N PRO A 29 -37.34 -33.01 22.06
CA PRO A 29 -37.99 -31.78 22.50
C PRO A 29 -37.06 -30.96 23.41
N ALA A 30 -37.30 -29.65 23.41
CA ALA A 30 -36.60 -28.65 24.20
C ALA A 30 -36.63 -28.93 25.72
N PRO A 31 -35.55 -28.65 26.46
CA PRO A 31 -35.64 -28.46 27.90
C PRO A 31 -36.13 -27.04 28.20
N THR A 32 -37.18 -27.01 29.02
CA THR A 32 -37.82 -25.87 29.64
C THR A 32 -36.83 -24.95 30.35
N ALA A 33 -37.11 -23.65 30.27
CA ALA A 33 -36.40 -22.58 30.95
C ALA A 33 -36.22 -22.85 32.46
N GLU A 34 -34.98 -22.77 32.91
CA GLU A 34 -34.64 -22.52 34.30
C GLU A 34 -33.73 -21.29 34.33
N ILE A 35 -34.30 -20.17 34.78
CA ILE A 35 -33.60 -18.89 34.91
C ILE A 35 -32.65 -19.03 36.11
N ALA A 36 -31.41 -19.43 35.84
CA ALA A 36 -30.31 -19.23 36.77
C ALA A 36 -29.91 -17.75 36.70
N ALA A 37 -30.48 -16.94 37.61
CA ALA A 37 -30.02 -15.59 37.88
C ALA A 37 -28.63 -15.66 38.55
N VAL A 38 -27.58 -15.81 37.74
CA VAL A 38 -26.21 -15.54 38.14
C VAL A 38 -26.01 -14.04 38.02
N SER A 39 -25.60 -13.42 39.13
CA SER A 39 -25.16 -12.03 39.22
C SER A 39 -23.84 -11.86 38.47
N ALA A 40 -23.89 -11.95 37.14
CA ALA A 40 -22.82 -11.46 36.28
C ALA A 40 -23.04 -9.96 36.15
N THR A 41 -22.01 -9.17 36.44
CA THR A 41 -21.97 -7.75 36.08
C THR A 41 -22.08 -7.67 34.56
N ASP A 42 -23.30 -7.52 34.05
CA ASP A 42 -23.56 -7.45 32.62
C ASP A 42 -23.16 -6.07 32.08
N LEU A 43 -23.03 -5.98 30.75
CA LEU A 43 -22.67 -4.73 30.08
C LEU A 43 -23.66 -3.61 30.48
N GLN A 44 -24.93 -3.97 30.64
CA GLN A 44 -25.97 -3.03 31.02
C GLN A 44 -25.69 -2.38 32.39
N THR A 45 -25.28 -3.16 33.38
CA THR A 45 -24.96 -2.70 34.74
C THR A 45 -23.86 -1.65 34.73
N ILE A 46 -22.80 -1.86 33.94
CA ILE A 46 -21.68 -0.90 33.81
C ILE A 46 -22.13 0.39 33.12
N LEU A 47 -22.95 0.26 32.08
CA LEU A 47 -23.51 1.43 31.39
C LEU A 47 -24.44 2.22 32.33
N GLN A 48 -25.22 1.55 33.16
CA GLN A 48 -26.07 2.22 34.14
C GLN A 48 -25.28 2.95 35.21
N ALA A 49 -24.18 2.37 35.71
CA ALA A 49 -23.27 3.04 36.63
C ALA A 49 -22.66 4.33 36.04
N ASN A 50 -22.56 4.41 34.71
CA ASN A 50 -22.02 5.55 33.98
C ASN A 50 -23.06 6.37 33.20
N ARG A 51 -24.36 6.20 33.51
CA ARG A 51 -25.48 6.78 32.74
C ARG A 51 -25.33 8.29 32.49
N ALA A 52 -25.03 9.07 33.53
CA ALA A 52 -24.92 10.53 33.41
C ALA A 52 -23.79 10.97 32.46
N ALA A 53 -22.70 10.20 32.41
CA ALA A 53 -21.58 10.46 31.51
C ALA A 53 -21.93 10.14 30.04
N ILE A 54 -22.81 9.16 29.82
CA ILE A 54 -23.29 8.73 28.50
C ILE A 54 -24.35 9.70 27.95
N GLU A 55 -25.31 10.12 28.78
CA GLU A 55 -26.37 11.08 28.41
C GLU A 55 -25.79 12.44 28.01
N LYS A 56 -24.83 12.94 28.81
CA LYS A 56 -24.13 14.21 28.56
C LYS A 56 -22.69 13.97 28.14
N ALA A 57 -22.53 13.22 27.05
CA ALA A 57 -21.22 12.85 26.52
C ALA A 57 -20.38 14.08 26.12
N SER A 58 -19.22 14.19 26.73
CA SER A 58 -18.16 15.16 26.43
C SER A 58 -16.83 14.41 26.40
N ARG A 59 -15.76 15.02 25.88
CA ARG A 59 -14.44 14.34 25.81
C ARG A 59 -14.00 13.81 27.18
N SER A 60 -14.13 14.61 28.24
CA SER A 60 -13.71 14.21 29.60
C SER A 60 -14.59 13.15 30.24
N THR A 61 -15.91 13.15 29.98
CA THR A 61 -16.82 12.17 30.58
C THR A 61 -16.73 10.81 29.89
N VAL A 62 -16.43 10.78 28.58
CA VAL A 62 -16.32 9.55 27.80
C VAL A 62 -15.09 8.72 28.18
N ASP A 63 -13.98 9.35 28.56
CA ASP A 63 -12.79 8.63 29.01
C ASP A 63 -13.07 7.75 30.25
N THR A 64 -13.92 8.24 31.17
CA THR A 64 -14.36 7.45 32.33
C THR A 64 -15.17 6.22 31.92
N VAL A 65 -16.08 6.37 30.95
CA VAL A 65 -16.89 5.26 30.42
C VAL A 65 -15.99 4.23 29.73
N LEU A 66 -15.08 4.70 28.87
CA LEU A 66 -14.14 3.85 28.14
C LEU A 66 -13.23 3.07 29.08
N LYS A 67 -12.73 3.71 30.14
CA LYS A 67 -11.94 3.04 31.17
C LYS A 67 -12.75 1.94 31.88
N ALA A 68 -13.97 2.24 32.30
CA ALA A 68 -14.83 1.25 32.94
C ALA A 68 -15.14 0.04 32.02
N LEU A 69 -15.37 0.30 30.73
CA LEU A 69 -15.57 -0.75 29.74
C LEU A 69 -14.28 -1.58 29.51
N LEU A 70 -13.12 -0.92 29.49
CA LEU A 70 -11.83 -1.59 29.30
C LEU A 70 -11.51 -2.50 30.49
N ASP A 71 -11.66 -1.98 31.71
CA ASP A 71 -11.40 -2.69 32.97
C ASP A 71 -12.35 -3.88 33.16
N SER A 72 -13.54 -3.86 32.54
CA SER A 72 -14.51 -4.95 32.61
C SER A 72 -14.19 -6.17 31.73
N GLY A 73 -13.47 -5.96 30.63
CA GLY A 73 -13.13 -7.02 29.67
C GLY A 73 -14.33 -7.72 29.01
N LEU A 74 -15.51 -7.09 28.94
CA LEU A 74 -16.72 -7.70 28.37
C LEU A 74 -16.70 -7.71 26.83
N ASP A 75 -17.05 -8.83 26.22
CA ASP A 75 -17.10 -9.04 24.76
C ASP A 75 -17.99 -8.03 23.99
N GLY A 76 -19.01 -7.49 24.66
CA GLY A 76 -19.95 -6.52 24.07
C GLY A 76 -19.44 -5.06 24.05
N ALA A 77 -18.32 -4.75 24.71
CA ALA A 77 -17.84 -3.37 24.85
C ALA A 77 -17.47 -2.73 23.50
N SER A 78 -16.80 -3.46 22.61
CA SER A 78 -16.44 -2.99 21.26
C SER A 78 -17.68 -2.68 20.42
N THR A 79 -18.65 -3.60 20.41
CA THR A 79 -19.95 -3.43 19.74
C THR A 79 -20.70 -2.21 20.28
N PHE A 80 -20.70 -1.99 21.60
CA PHE A 80 -21.33 -0.82 22.20
C PHE A 80 -20.69 0.48 21.74
N ILE A 81 -19.36 0.58 21.79
CA ILE A 81 -18.61 1.77 21.37
C ILE A 81 -18.89 2.07 19.88
N GLU A 82 -18.90 1.04 19.03
CA GLU A 82 -19.22 1.15 17.61
C GLU A 82 -20.64 1.69 17.39
N ARG A 83 -21.64 1.04 17.99
CA ARG A 83 -23.05 1.44 17.86
C ARG A 83 -23.31 2.83 18.43
N TRP A 84 -22.62 3.20 19.51
CA TRP A 84 -22.75 4.51 20.13
C TRP A 84 -22.17 5.61 19.25
N ARG A 85 -20.96 5.39 18.70
CA ARG A 85 -20.34 6.27 17.70
C ARG A 85 -21.25 6.49 16.49
N ASP A 86 -21.98 5.45 16.09
CA ASP A 86 -22.85 5.45 14.91
C ASP A 86 -24.30 5.86 15.20
N ARG A 87 -24.57 6.36 16.42
CA ARG A 87 -25.89 6.88 16.85
C ARG A 87 -27.01 5.83 16.84
N ALA A 88 -26.64 4.56 17.00
CA ALA A 88 -27.53 3.41 17.03
C ALA A 88 -27.84 2.94 18.47
N VAL A 89 -27.58 3.78 19.48
CA VAL A 89 -27.91 3.50 20.88
C VAL A 89 -29.01 4.47 21.34
N VAL A 90 -30.05 3.90 21.92
CA VAL A 90 -31.17 4.65 22.51
C VAL A 90 -31.33 4.28 23.98
N GLN A 91 -31.94 5.19 24.73
CA GLN A 91 -32.26 5.00 26.13
C GLN A 91 -33.77 5.13 26.32
N ARG A 92 -34.37 4.20 27.05
CA ARG A 92 -35.80 4.27 27.37
C ARG A 92 -36.04 5.28 28.49
N LYS A 93 -36.98 6.22 28.30
CA LYS A 93 -37.21 7.33 29.26
C LYS A 93 -37.77 6.88 30.61
N ALA A 94 -38.48 5.76 30.65
CA ALA A 94 -39.17 5.29 31.85
C ALA A 94 -38.21 4.72 32.92
N ASP A 95 -37.23 3.93 32.49
CA ASP A 95 -36.30 3.19 33.37
C ASP A 95 -34.82 3.56 33.11
N GLY A 96 -34.55 4.30 32.04
CA GLY A 96 -33.23 4.72 31.58
C GLY A 96 -32.37 3.58 31.03
N VAL A 97 -32.98 2.45 30.65
CA VAL A 97 -32.29 1.27 30.12
C VAL A 97 -31.85 1.55 28.68
N PHE A 98 -30.59 1.25 28.37
CA PHE A 98 -30.01 1.39 27.04
C PHE A 98 -30.32 0.17 26.14
N PHE A 99 -30.56 0.43 24.86
CA PHE A 99 -30.82 -0.56 23.81
C PHE A 99 -30.05 -0.19 22.54
N TYR A 100 -29.67 -1.19 21.74
CA TYR A 100 -29.36 -0.93 20.33
C TYR A 100 -30.68 -0.73 19.57
N ALA A 101 -30.69 0.21 18.63
CA ALA A 101 -31.89 0.54 17.88
C ALA A 101 -31.66 0.58 16.38
N ALA A 102 -32.54 -0.08 15.64
CA ALA A 102 -32.72 0.12 14.21
C ALA A 102 -34.03 0.91 13.96
N GLU A 103 -33.98 1.88 13.06
CA GLU A 103 -35.15 2.70 12.74
C GLU A 103 -36.17 1.93 11.89
N SER A 104 -37.44 1.94 12.31
CA SER A 104 -38.57 1.39 11.55
C SER A 104 -39.76 2.35 11.61
N GLY A 105 -39.77 3.32 10.68
CA GLY A 105 -40.81 4.36 10.62
C GLY A 105 -40.88 5.20 11.90
N THR A 106 -41.99 5.07 12.63
CA THR A 106 -42.27 5.77 13.90
C THR A 106 -41.81 5.01 15.15
N GLN A 107 -41.27 3.80 14.99
CA GLN A 107 -40.78 2.96 16.07
C GLN A 107 -39.28 2.65 15.90
N TYR A 108 -38.65 2.22 16.98
CA TYR A 108 -37.36 1.53 16.95
C TYR A 108 -37.60 0.03 17.11
N ILE A 109 -36.84 -0.77 16.38
CA ILE A 109 -36.63 -2.19 16.67
C ILE A 109 -35.47 -2.24 17.66
N LEU A 110 -35.74 -2.76 18.86
CA LEU A 110 -34.80 -2.77 19.97
C LEU A 110 -34.06 -4.10 20.03
N THR A 111 -32.77 -4.03 20.31
CA THR A 111 -31.94 -5.18 20.63
C THR A 111 -31.29 -4.94 21.97
N ASP A 112 -31.35 -5.94 22.85
CA ASP A 112 -30.75 -5.87 24.18
C ASP A 112 -29.22 -5.75 24.07
N ILE A 113 -28.63 -4.84 24.85
CA ILE A 113 -27.19 -4.53 24.74
C ILE A 113 -26.30 -5.64 25.32
N ALA A 114 -26.77 -6.30 26.39
CA ALA A 114 -25.98 -7.32 27.08
C ALA A 114 -26.03 -8.66 26.34
N THR A 115 -27.19 -9.04 25.83
CA THR A 115 -27.46 -10.36 25.24
C THR A 115 -27.50 -10.37 23.72
N GLY A 116 -27.74 -9.23 23.08
CA GLY A 116 -27.97 -9.15 21.63
C GLY A 116 -29.31 -9.74 21.18
N ALA A 117 -30.21 -10.08 22.12
CA ALA A 117 -31.52 -10.63 21.81
C ALA A 117 -32.51 -9.55 21.35
N ASP A 118 -33.52 -9.95 20.57
CA ASP A 118 -34.64 -9.07 20.20
C ASP A 118 -35.39 -8.62 21.47
N ALA A 119 -35.46 -7.31 21.67
CA ALA A 119 -36.13 -6.67 22.79
C ALA A 119 -37.48 -6.04 22.38
N GLY A 120 -37.98 -6.38 21.18
CA GLY A 120 -39.25 -5.93 20.64
C GLY A 120 -39.17 -4.55 20.00
N THR A 121 -40.32 -3.90 19.82
CA THR A 121 -40.39 -2.54 19.26
C THR A 121 -40.87 -1.53 20.29
N ALA A 122 -40.43 -0.29 20.13
CA ALA A 122 -40.90 0.81 20.97
C ALA A 122 -41.10 2.12 20.19
N PRO A 123 -42.08 2.95 20.57
CA PRO A 123 -42.28 4.26 19.97
C PRO A 123 -41.05 5.16 20.11
N LYS A 124 -40.70 5.92 19.07
CA LYS A 124 -39.61 6.91 19.13
C LYS A 124 -39.84 7.98 20.20
N THR A 125 -41.08 8.23 20.62
CA THR A 125 -41.44 9.20 21.68
C THR A 125 -40.95 8.78 23.06
N ASP A 126 -40.85 7.47 23.29
CA ASP A 126 -40.56 6.89 24.61
C ASP A 126 -39.05 6.62 24.78
N MET A 127 -38.28 6.90 23.71
CA MET A 127 -36.85 6.68 23.61
C MET A 127 -36.11 8.00 23.43
N GLU A 128 -34.94 8.09 24.04
CA GLU A 128 -33.98 9.17 23.85
C GLU A 128 -32.78 8.63 23.06
N ALA A 129 -32.49 9.24 21.90
CA ALA A 129 -31.38 8.80 21.06
C ALA A 129 -30.07 9.44 21.53
N LEU A 130 -29.08 8.61 21.88
CA LEU A 130 -27.78 9.08 22.31
C LEU A 130 -26.96 9.48 21.09
N ARG A 131 -26.77 10.79 20.91
CA ARG A 131 -26.09 11.36 19.74
C ARG A 131 -24.79 12.02 20.14
N PRO A 132 -23.66 11.29 20.17
CA PRO A 132 -22.37 11.91 20.45
C PRO A 132 -22.01 12.96 19.40
N ASN A 133 -21.43 14.07 19.85
CA ASN A 133 -20.92 15.13 18.97
C ASN A 133 -19.66 14.66 18.21
N SER A 134 -19.21 15.44 17.23
CA SER A 134 -18.05 15.08 16.40
C SER A 134 -16.77 14.82 17.21
N GLY A 135 -16.52 15.63 18.25
CA GLY A 135 -15.35 15.47 19.13
C GLY A 135 -15.39 14.17 19.93
N VAL A 136 -16.55 13.80 20.48
CA VAL A 136 -16.74 12.53 21.18
C VAL A 136 -16.61 11.35 20.22
N ARG A 137 -17.18 11.43 19.02
CA ARG A 137 -17.06 10.36 18.01
C ARG A 137 -15.61 10.09 17.64
N ALA A 138 -14.76 11.13 17.57
CA ALA A 138 -13.33 10.95 17.31
C ALA A 138 -12.63 10.19 18.45
N VAL A 139 -12.97 10.49 19.72
CA VAL A 139 -12.43 9.75 20.89
C VAL A 139 -12.90 8.29 20.88
N LEU A 140 -14.20 8.05 20.61
CA LEU A 140 -14.74 6.70 20.49
C LEU A 140 -14.07 5.90 19.37
N SER A 141 -13.80 6.53 18.21
CA SER A 141 -13.07 5.87 17.12
C SER A 141 -11.66 5.46 17.52
N ALA A 142 -10.91 6.35 18.19
CA ALA A 142 -9.57 6.05 18.65
C ALA A 142 -9.56 4.92 19.70
N ALA A 143 -10.49 4.95 20.65
CA ALA A 143 -10.64 3.91 21.66
C ALA A 143 -11.07 2.57 21.05
N LEU A 144 -11.97 2.58 20.07
CA LEU A 144 -12.45 1.36 19.41
C LEU A 144 -11.31 0.54 18.81
N VAL A 145 -10.28 1.19 18.25
CA VAL A 145 -9.08 0.50 17.74
C VAL A 145 -8.39 -0.31 18.83
N GLN A 146 -8.24 0.25 20.04
CA GLN A 146 -7.65 -0.46 21.17
C GLN A 146 -8.47 -1.68 21.57
N PHE A 147 -9.80 -1.53 21.66
CA PHE A 147 -10.71 -2.64 21.98
C PHE A 147 -10.65 -3.75 20.92
N GLN A 148 -10.69 -3.38 19.64
CA GLN A 148 -10.66 -4.34 18.54
C GLN A 148 -9.32 -5.08 18.44
N LEU A 149 -8.20 -4.45 18.81
CA LEU A 149 -6.88 -5.08 18.85
C LEU A 149 -6.68 -6.01 20.06
N ALA A 150 -7.49 -5.86 21.11
CA ALA A 150 -7.48 -6.65 22.33
C ALA A 150 -8.65 -7.66 22.42
N ASP A 151 -9.47 -7.76 21.37
CA ASP A 151 -10.65 -8.63 21.34
C ASP A 151 -10.27 -10.11 21.60
N PRO A 152 -11.02 -10.86 22.42
CA PRO A 152 -10.75 -12.28 22.65
C PRO A 152 -10.77 -13.13 21.38
N ASP A 153 -11.53 -12.72 20.36
CA ASP A 153 -11.60 -13.42 19.07
C ASP A 153 -10.42 -13.03 18.16
N PRO A 154 -9.53 -13.98 17.79
CA PRO A 154 -8.41 -13.72 16.89
C PRO A 154 -8.85 -13.23 15.50
N ALA A 155 -10.04 -13.62 15.02
CA ALA A 155 -10.54 -13.17 13.71
C ALA A 155 -10.87 -11.67 13.72
N LYS A 156 -11.46 -11.15 14.81
CA LYS A 156 -11.73 -9.72 14.98
C LYS A 156 -10.45 -8.91 15.11
N ARG A 157 -9.47 -9.40 15.87
CA ARG A 157 -8.14 -8.76 15.95
C ARG A 157 -7.44 -8.71 14.59
N ALA A 158 -7.54 -9.79 13.80
CA ALA A 158 -6.98 -9.83 12.45
C ALA A 158 -7.65 -8.82 11.50
N ALA A 159 -8.97 -8.64 11.61
CA ALA A 159 -9.73 -7.66 10.84
C ALA A 159 -9.36 -6.22 11.25
N ALA A 160 -9.15 -5.96 12.54
CA ALA A 160 -8.68 -4.67 13.05
C ALA A 160 -7.30 -4.31 12.48
N LEU A 161 -6.36 -5.27 12.47
CA LEU A 161 -5.04 -5.06 11.86
C LEU A 161 -5.12 -4.80 10.37
N GLN A 162 -5.99 -5.52 9.65
CA GLN A 162 -6.19 -5.28 8.22
C GLN A 162 -6.76 -3.87 7.94
N ALA A 163 -7.63 -3.37 8.81
CA ALA A 163 -8.14 -2.00 8.69
C ALA A 163 -7.04 -0.97 8.90
N ILE A 164 -6.19 -1.15 9.92
CA ILE A 164 -5.03 -0.27 10.18
C ILE A 164 -4.04 -0.30 9.01
N GLU A 165 -3.76 -1.47 8.43
CA GLU A 165 -2.86 -1.59 7.28
C GLU A 165 -3.34 -0.82 6.04
N ARG A 166 -4.66 -0.71 5.85
CA ARG A 166 -5.25 0.00 4.71
C ARG A 166 -5.21 1.52 4.88
N ASP A 167 -5.41 2.00 6.10
CA ASP A 167 -5.48 3.43 6.42
C ASP A 167 -4.66 3.74 7.69
N ALA A 168 -3.35 3.56 7.58
CA ALA A 168 -2.42 3.76 8.68
C ALA A 168 -2.20 5.24 8.98
N ASN A 169 -2.39 5.65 10.23
CA ASN A 169 -2.15 7.02 10.70
C ASN A 169 -1.44 7.01 12.06
N GLN A 170 -0.97 8.19 12.49
CA GLN A 170 -0.23 8.37 13.75
C GLN A 170 -1.02 7.90 14.99
N THR A 171 -2.35 8.04 15.01
CA THR A 171 -3.17 7.69 16.19
C THR A 171 -3.22 6.20 16.47
N HIS A 172 -2.90 5.35 15.49
CA HIS A 172 -2.89 3.89 15.64
C HIS A 172 -1.64 3.36 16.35
N LEU A 173 -0.56 4.15 16.44
CA LEU A 173 0.73 3.68 16.96
C LEU A 173 0.65 3.29 18.45
N ALA A 174 0.06 4.14 19.29
CA ALA A 174 -0.02 3.89 20.73
C ALA A 174 -0.93 2.68 21.08
N PRO A 175 -2.16 2.55 20.56
CA PRO A 175 -2.98 1.35 20.75
C PRO A 175 -2.30 0.07 20.26
N LEU A 176 -1.57 0.13 19.13
CA LEU A 176 -0.89 -1.01 18.57
C LEU A 176 0.25 -1.49 19.48
N ARG A 177 1.08 -0.57 20.00
CA ARG A 177 2.14 -0.88 20.98
C ARG A 177 1.58 -1.55 22.24
N ALA A 178 0.50 -1.00 22.79
CA ALA A 178 -0.15 -1.56 23.97
C ALA A 178 -0.73 -2.98 23.74
N ALA A 179 -1.07 -3.31 22.48
CA ALA A 179 -1.68 -4.59 22.12
C ALA A 179 -0.68 -5.70 21.74
N ILE A 180 0.62 -5.42 21.64
CA ILE A 180 1.65 -6.40 21.23
C ILE A 180 1.97 -7.39 22.36
N ASP A 181 2.19 -6.89 23.57
CA ASP A 181 2.68 -7.74 24.67
C ASP A 181 1.64 -8.76 25.10
N ASN A 182 0.36 -8.36 25.07
CA ASN A 182 -0.79 -9.19 25.43
C ASN A 182 -1.26 -10.12 24.28
N GLU A 183 -0.62 -10.08 23.11
CA GLU A 183 -0.97 -10.97 22.00
C GLU A 183 -0.43 -12.39 22.23
N THR A 184 -1.35 -13.36 22.22
CA THR A 184 -1.07 -14.78 22.44
C THR A 184 -0.84 -15.54 21.14
N ASP A 185 -1.46 -15.11 20.03
CA ASP A 185 -1.26 -15.73 18.72
C ASP A 185 0.06 -15.25 18.10
N ALA A 186 0.99 -16.16 17.85
CA ALA A 186 2.32 -15.84 17.34
C ALA A 186 2.29 -15.16 15.96
N THR A 187 1.34 -15.52 15.09
CA THR A 187 1.20 -14.96 13.74
C THR A 187 0.66 -13.53 13.83
N LEU A 188 -0.38 -13.31 14.64
CA LEU A 188 -0.92 -11.97 14.87
C LEU A 188 0.08 -11.07 15.59
N LYS A 189 0.86 -11.61 16.53
CA LYS A 189 1.92 -10.87 17.23
C LYS A 189 2.99 -10.40 16.25
N ALA A 190 3.47 -11.29 15.38
CA ALA A 190 4.43 -10.92 14.34
C ALA A 190 3.86 -9.81 13.42
N ARG A 191 2.59 -9.91 13.03
CA ARG A 191 1.91 -8.90 12.20
C ARG A 191 1.77 -7.56 12.91
N LYS A 192 1.38 -7.55 14.19
CA LYS A 192 1.31 -6.34 15.05
C LYS A 192 2.66 -5.65 15.16
N VAL A 193 3.70 -6.41 15.52
CA VAL A 193 5.06 -5.90 15.65
C VAL A 193 5.56 -5.33 14.33
N ARG A 194 5.31 -6.01 13.22
CA ARG A 194 5.72 -5.52 11.90
C ARG A 194 5.02 -4.21 11.52
N LEU A 195 3.71 -4.14 11.73
CA LEU A 195 2.93 -2.94 11.47
C LEU A 195 3.36 -1.77 12.37
N GLU A 196 3.65 -2.05 13.64
CA GLU A 196 4.16 -1.06 14.60
C GLU A 196 5.48 -0.45 14.13
N ARG A 197 6.40 -1.26 13.61
CA ARG A 197 7.66 -0.77 13.05
C ARG A 197 7.43 0.09 11.81
N LEU A 198 6.52 -0.30 10.91
CA LEU A 198 6.16 0.52 9.73
C LEU A 198 5.57 1.88 10.14
N LEU A 199 4.67 1.90 11.12
CA LEU A 199 4.11 3.16 11.63
C LEU A 199 5.16 3.99 12.37
N THR A 200 6.10 3.34 13.07
CA THR A 200 7.23 4.02 13.73
C THR A 200 8.08 4.76 12.70
N ILE A 201 8.42 4.13 11.58
CA ILE A 201 9.20 4.76 10.51
C ILE A 201 8.52 6.05 10.00
N ALA A 202 7.18 5.99 9.84
CA ALA A 202 6.39 7.06 9.25
C ALA A 202 6.01 8.20 10.22
N TYR A 203 5.76 7.89 11.50
CA TYR A 203 5.07 8.80 12.42
C TYR A 203 5.78 9.04 13.76
N GLU A 204 6.84 8.28 14.09
CA GLU A 204 7.56 8.48 15.34
C GLU A 204 8.39 9.77 15.31
N ALA A 205 8.48 10.45 16.45
CA ALA A 205 9.28 11.67 16.58
C ALA A 205 10.73 11.39 16.98
N ASP A 206 10.95 10.33 17.78
CA ASP A 206 12.29 9.93 18.18
C ASP A 206 13.07 9.31 17.02
N LYS A 207 14.17 9.98 16.62
CA LYS A 207 15.04 9.50 15.54
C LYS A 207 15.63 8.12 15.82
N ALA A 208 15.98 7.82 17.07
CA ALA A 208 16.63 6.57 17.41
C ALA A 208 15.67 5.38 17.22
N ALA A 209 14.43 5.51 17.66
CA ALA A 209 13.36 4.56 17.40
C ALA A 209 13.09 4.37 15.90
N ARG A 210 13.05 5.45 15.11
CA ARG A 210 12.90 5.36 13.64
C ARG A 210 14.02 4.56 13.00
N ILE A 211 15.28 4.89 13.31
CA ILE A 211 16.45 4.20 12.76
C ILE A 211 16.45 2.71 13.15
N ALA A 212 16.11 2.40 14.40
CA ALA A 212 15.98 1.01 14.87
C ALA A 212 14.89 0.25 14.08
N ALA A 213 13.73 0.87 13.86
CA ALA A 213 12.66 0.29 13.06
C ALA A 213 13.08 0.04 11.61
N ILE A 214 13.74 1.01 10.97
CA ILE A 214 14.29 0.87 9.60
C ILE A 214 15.26 -0.32 9.52
N ASN A 215 16.24 -0.37 10.42
CA ASN A 215 17.26 -1.42 10.41
C ASN A 215 16.68 -2.82 10.65
N SER A 216 15.57 -2.92 11.39
CA SER A 216 14.89 -4.20 11.62
C SER A 216 14.37 -4.85 10.34
N PHE A 217 14.12 -4.06 9.29
CA PHE A 217 13.59 -4.54 8.00
C PHE A 217 14.68 -4.97 7.00
N ALA A 218 15.97 -4.78 7.30
CA ALA A 218 17.05 -5.04 6.33
C ALA A 218 17.10 -6.49 5.81
N GLY A 219 16.52 -7.45 6.53
CA GLY A 219 16.40 -8.86 6.13
C GLY A 219 15.06 -9.23 5.48
N GLU A 220 14.08 -8.34 5.44
CA GLU A 220 12.74 -8.60 4.93
C GLU A 220 12.64 -8.16 3.46
N THR A 221 12.12 -9.01 2.57
CA THR A 221 12.04 -8.72 1.11
C THR A 221 10.69 -8.18 0.65
N ASP A 222 9.89 -7.65 1.58
CA ASP A 222 8.51 -7.26 1.29
C ASP A 222 8.43 -5.96 0.44
N VAL A 223 7.33 -5.83 -0.31
CA VAL A 223 7.10 -4.73 -1.25
C VAL A 223 6.71 -3.43 -0.54
N ASP A 224 5.88 -3.53 0.50
CA ASP A 224 5.37 -2.41 1.29
C ASP A 224 6.47 -1.72 2.11
N VAL A 225 7.41 -2.48 2.67
CA VAL A 225 8.61 -1.95 3.34
C VAL A 225 9.42 -1.10 2.37
N ARG A 226 9.71 -1.64 1.17
CA ARG A 226 10.44 -0.90 0.15
C ARG A 226 9.72 0.38 -0.26
N ALA A 227 8.39 0.34 -0.39
CA ALA A 227 7.57 1.51 -0.69
C ALA A 227 7.59 2.55 0.45
N ALA A 228 7.62 2.11 1.71
CA ALA A 228 7.73 2.99 2.86
C ALA A 228 9.09 3.71 2.89
N LEU A 229 10.19 2.96 2.73
CA LEU A 229 11.54 3.52 2.70
C LEU A 229 11.77 4.42 1.48
N SER A 230 11.27 4.04 0.29
CA SER A 230 11.43 4.87 -0.91
C SER A 230 10.74 6.22 -0.80
N ARG A 231 9.61 6.30 -0.08
CA ARG A 231 8.92 7.58 0.17
C ARG A 231 9.76 8.55 1.01
N MET A 232 10.60 8.03 1.91
CA MET A 232 11.50 8.87 2.73
C MET A 232 12.68 9.42 1.93
N LEU A 233 13.08 8.69 0.87
CA LEU A 233 14.17 9.07 -0.01
C LEU A 233 13.71 9.90 -1.22
N VAL A 234 12.46 10.41 -1.19
CA VAL A 234 12.00 11.33 -2.22
C VAL A 234 12.79 12.64 -2.09
N THR A 235 13.38 13.06 -3.19
CA THR A 235 14.13 14.30 -3.28
C THR A 235 13.35 15.37 -4.04
N THR A 236 13.64 16.62 -3.74
CA THR A 236 13.18 17.79 -4.51
C THR A 236 14.38 18.63 -4.90
N THR A 237 14.43 19.05 -6.16
CA THR A 237 15.46 19.96 -6.64
C THR A 237 15.22 21.36 -6.08
N ALA A 238 16.24 21.91 -5.44
CA ALA A 238 16.26 23.24 -4.87
C ALA A 238 17.56 23.96 -5.24
N PHE A 239 17.62 25.26 -4.94
CA PHE A 239 18.80 26.07 -5.16
C PHE A 239 18.97 27.08 -4.01
N ALA A 240 20.21 27.50 -3.76
CA ALA A 240 20.52 28.56 -2.82
C ALA A 240 21.86 29.21 -3.18
N ARG A 241 22.06 30.50 -2.88
CA ARG A 241 23.39 31.16 -3.01
C ARG A 241 24.40 30.55 -2.03
N GLN A 242 23.91 30.13 -0.87
CA GLN A 242 24.63 29.35 0.13
C GLN A 242 23.63 28.36 0.72
N SER A 243 23.95 27.06 0.70
CA SER A 243 23.06 26.04 1.27
C SER A 243 22.77 26.33 2.75
N PRO A 244 21.50 26.30 3.18
CA PRO A 244 21.15 26.47 4.58
C PRO A 244 21.86 25.43 5.46
N ALA A 245 22.27 25.85 6.65
CA ALA A 245 22.77 24.91 7.66
C ALA A 245 21.66 23.89 7.98
N ASN A 246 22.02 22.60 7.99
CA ASN A 246 21.13 21.46 8.27
C ASN A 246 20.19 21.02 7.13
N THR A 247 20.39 21.46 5.89
CA THR A 247 19.68 20.84 4.76
C THR A 247 20.25 19.45 4.48
N ASN A 248 19.37 18.44 4.46
CA ASN A 248 19.74 17.08 4.08
C ASN A 248 19.86 16.97 2.55
N ILE A 249 21.07 17.18 2.05
CA ILE A 249 21.37 17.19 0.61
C ILE A 249 21.67 15.76 0.15
N ALA A 250 20.89 15.26 -0.81
CA ALA A 250 21.09 13.97 -1.45
C ALA A 250 22.25 14.03 -2.45
N ARG A 251 22.28 15.08 -3.28
CA ARG A 251 23.38 15.36 -4.21
C ARG A 251 23.40 16.82 -4.63
N VAL A 252 24.59 17.33 -4.95
CA VAL A 252 24.78 18.63 -5.58
C VAL A 252 24.65 18.46 -7.10
N LEU A 253 24.01 19.40 -7.77
CA LEU A 253 23.75 19.39 -9.20
C LEU A 253 24.57 20.48 -9.90
N THR A 254 25.18 20.12 -11.03
CA THR A 254 25.92 21.05 -11.88
C THR A 254 25.07 21.45 -13.10
N PRO A 255 24.68 22.73 -13.25
CA PRO A 255 23.95 23.19 -14.43
C PRO A 255 24.76 22.99 -15.73
N GLY A 256 24.14 22.32 -16.70
CA GLY A 256 24.76 21.90 -17.96
C GLY A 256 25.27 20.47 -17.97
N GLU A 257 25.40 19.82 -16.81
CA GLU A 257 25.80 18.41 -16.68
C GLU A 257 24.66 17.56 -16.09
N ASP A 258 24.26 17.84 -14.85
CA ASP A 258 23.23 17.08 -14.12
C ASP A 258 21.80 17.60 -14.36
N ILE A 259 21.68 18.91 -14.61
CA ILE A 259 20.43 19.61 -14.89
C ILE A 259 20.62 20.52 -16.09
N SER A 260 19.65 20.60 -17.00
CA SER A 260 19.79 21.48 -18.16
C SER A 260 19.79 22.95 -17.72
N VAL A 261 20.53 23.78 -18.46
CA VAL A 261 20.64 25.23 -18.22
C VAL A 261 19.25 25.88 -18.21
N ASP A 262 18.38 25.50 -19.16
CA ASP A 262 17.02 26.04 -19.25
C ASP A 262 16.15 25.68 -18.06
N VAL A 263 16.20 24.43 -17.57
CA VAL A 263 15.42 23.99 -16.42
C VAL A 263 15.92 24.68 -15.16
N ALA A 264 17.23 24.74 -14.96
CA ALA A 264 17.82 25.44 -13.81
C ALA A 264 17.48 26.93 -13.82
N TYR A 265 17.54 27.58 -14.99
CA TYR A 265 17.18 28.99 -15.14
C TYR A 265 15.68 29.21 -14.87
N ALA A 266 14.82 28.32 -15.36
CA ALA A 266 13.38 28.40 -15.11
C ALA A 266 13.03 28.28 -13.60
N LEU A 267 13.80 27.51 -12.83
CA LEU A 267 13.65 27.45 -11.37
C LEU A 267 13.93 28.82 -10.72
N LEU A 268 15.00 29.52 -11.13
CA LEU A 268 15.30 30.86 -10.65
C LEU A 268 14.22 31.87 -11.02
N VAL A 269 13.72 31.82 -12.26
CA VAL A 269 12.64 32.69 -12.73
C VAL A 269 11.36 32.47 -11.92
N THR A 270 10.99 31.21 -11.69
CA THR A 270 9.78 30.85 -10.92
C THR A 270 9.86 31.36 -9.48
N ALA A 271 11.06 31.38 -8.90
CA ALA A 271 11.31 31.92 -7.57
C ALA A 271 11.50 33.45 -7.53
N GLY A 272 11.53 34.12 -8.68
CA GLY A 272 11.74 35.57 -8.79
C GLY A 272 13.19 36.02 -8.65
N GLU A 273 14.16 35.10 -8.70
CA GLU A 273 15.60 35.38 -8.58
C GLU A 273 16.25 35.73 -9.93
N ALA A 274 15.57 35.46 -11.05
CA ALA A 274 16.02 35.82 -12.39
C ALA A 274 14.87 36.37 -13.24
N ALA A 275 15.19 37.26 -14.18
CA ALA A 275 14.19 37.78 -15.11
C ALA A 275 13.78 36.69 -16.14
N PRO A 276 12.49 36.57 -16.51
CA PRO A 276 12.08 35.63 -17.54
C PRO A 276 12.77 35.99 -18.86
N ALA A 277 13.36 34.99 -19.52
CA ALA A 277 13.91 35.18 -20.86
C ALA A 277 12.74 35.45 -21.83
N PRO A 278 12.82 36.51 -22.66
CA PRO A 278 11.74 36.84 -23.58
C PRO A 278 11.60 35.73 -24.64
N ASP A 279 10.39 35.22 -24.81
CA ASP A 279 10.11 34.21 -25.83
C ASP A 279 10.04 34.82 -27.24
N ALA A 280 10.09 33.98 -28.27
CA ALA A 280 10.09 34.44 -29.66
C ALA A 280 8.85 35.27 -30.03
N ALA A 281 7.71 35.03 -29.37
CA ALA A 281 6.48 35.80 -29.57
C ALA A 281 6.60 37.20 -28.96
N SER A 282 7.10 37.30 -27.72
CA SER A 282 7.33 38.57 -27.02
C SER A 282 8.37 39.43 -27.72
N ILE A 283 9.44 38.81 -28.25
CA ILE A 283 10.45 39.51 -29.06
C ILE A 283 9.79 40.12 -30.30
N ARG A 284 8.97 39.34 -31.04
CA ARG A 284 8.26 39.87 -32.22
C ARG A 284 7.30 40.99 -31.86
N ALA A 285 6.53 40.84 -30.77
CA ALA A 285 5.61 41.87 -30.31
C ALA A 285 6.34 43.16 -29.94
N ALA A 286 7.48 43.05 -29.25
CA ALA A 286 8.32 44.19 -28.87
C ALA A 286 8.91 44.91 -30.10
N LEU A 287 9.34 44.17 -31.12
CA LEU A 287 9.82 44.77 -32.37
C LEU A 287 8.70 45.50 -33.13
N ILE A 288 7.49 44.95 -33.14
CA ILE A 288 6.32 45.60 -33.76
C ILE A 288 5.92 46.88 -33.02
N ALA A 289 5.94 46.85 -31.68
CA ALA A 289 5.57 47.98 -30.84
C ALA A 289 6.55 49.17 -30.97
N ASN A 290 7.83 48.90 -31.27
CA ASN A 290 8.89 49.90 -31.39
C ASN A 290 9.24 50.23 -32.86
N ARG A 291 8.27 50.09 -33.77
CA ARG A 291 8.44 50.39 -35.19
C ARG A 291 8.32 51.89 -35.45
N GLU A 292 9.37 52.45 -36.06
CA GLU A 292 9.42 53.83 -36.55
C GLU A 292 9.41 53.82 -38.08
N ASP A 293 8.33 54.29 -38.68
CA ASP A 293 8.06 54.22 -40.13
C ASP A 293 8.33 52.83 -40.70
N ASN A 294 9.40 52.62 -41.49
CA ASN A 294 9.75 51.34 -42.09
C ASN A 294 10.99 50.68 -41.44
N SER A 295 11.30 51.06 -40.20
CA SER A 295 12.46 50.57 -39.45
C SER A 295 12.13 50.24 -38.00
N VAL A 296 12.99 49.45 -37.36
CA VAL A 296 12.99 49.19 -35.90
C VAL A 296 14.44 49.32 -35.44
N ALA A 297 14.70 50.18 -34.45
CA ALA A 297 16.07 50.50 -33.99
C ALA A 297 17.06 50.86 -35.12
N GLY A 298 16.59 51.58 -36.16
CA GLY A 298 17.39 51.94 -37.32
C GLY A 298 17.63 50.82 -38.35
N MET A 299 17.10 49.61 -38.14
CA MET A 299 17.19 48.49 -39.08
C MET A 299 15.92 48.38 -39.96
N PRO A 300 16.02 48.21 -41.29
CA PRO A 300 14.85 48.08 -42.16
C PRO A 300 14.00 46.84 -41.84
N VAL A 301 12.68 46.96 -41.83
CA VAL A 301 11.76 45.84 -41.53
C VAL A 301 11.98 44.63 -42.45
N ALA A 302 12.39 44.85 -43.71
CA ALA A 302 12.70 43.80 -44.67
C ALA A 302 13.86 42.88 -44.25
N SER A 303 14.74 43.33 -43.34
CA SER A 303 15.89 42.55 -42.85
C SER A 303 15.51 41.51 -41.79
N PHE A 304 14.29 41.55 -41.23
CA PHE A 304 13.85 40.65 -40.16
C PHE A 304 13.32 39.29 -40.63
N ASN A 305 13.72 38.84 -41.82
CA ASN A 305 13.40 37.52 -42.36
C ASN A 305 14.15 36.39 -41.64
N THR A 306 15.26 36.68 -40.97
CA THR A 306 16.03 35.72 -40.16
C THR A 306 15.81 35.96 -38.66
N GLU A 307 15.97 34.90 -37.86
CA GLU A 307 15.93 34.99 -36.41
C GLU A 307 17.07 35.85 -35.86
N GLN A 308 18.27 35.71 -36.43
CA GLN A 308 19.44 36.48 -36.05
C GLN A 308 19.23 37.99 -36.21
N ALA A 309 18.62 38.44 -37.31
CA ALA A 309 18.32 39.86 -37.50
C ALA A 309 17.28 40.39 -36.50
N ARG A 310 16.27 39.58 -36.15
CA ARG A 310 15.28 39.93 -35.12
C ARG A 310 15.92 40.06 -33.73
N LEU A 311 16.80 39.14 -33.37
CA LEU A 311 17.54 39.18 -32.11
C LEU A 311 18.49 40.39 -32.03
N ALA A 312 19.19 40.72 -33.12
CA ALA A 312 20.07 41.88 -33.18
C ALA A 312 19.32 43.21 -32.99
N ALA A 313 18.16 43.37 -33.64
CA ALA A 313 17.32 44.56 -33.43
C ALA A 313 16.74 44.62 -32.01
N TYR A 314 16.32 43.47 -31.46
CA TYR A 314 15.85 43.41 -30.09
C TYR A 314 16.97 43.81 -29.09
N GLN A 315 18.20 43.33 -29.32
CA GLN A 315 19.35 43.71 -28.51
C GLN A 315 19.68 45.21 -28.62
N ALA A 316 19.52 45.82 -29.80
CA ALA A 316 19.69 47.26 -29.98
C ALA A 316 18.62 48.06 -29.22
N LEU A 317 17.36 47.63 -29.25
CA LEU A 317 16.29 48.21 -28.44
C LEU A 317 16.54 48.03 -26.93
N ALA A 318 17.07 46.88 -26.52
CA ALA A 318 17.41 46.61 -25.13
C ALA A 318 18.55 47.52 -24.64
N ALA A 319 19.58 47.73 -25.47
CA ALA A 319 20.67 48.65 -25.18
C ALA A 319 20.22 50.12 -25.08
N ALA A 320 19.18 50.49 -25.82
CA ALA A 320 18.53 51.81 -25.72
C ALA A 320 17.60 51.94 -24.49
N GLY A 321 17.38 50.85 -23.73
CA GLY A 321 16.50 50.83 -22.56
C GLY A 321 15.01 50.73 -22.87
N THR A 322 14.63 50.49 -24.14
CA THR A 322 13.23 50.50 -24.60
C THR A 322 12.53 49.16 -24.36
N VAL A 323 13.28 48.06 -24.29
CA VAL A 323 12.77 46.71 -24.03
C VAL A 323 13.64 46.01 -22.97
N PRO A 324 13.15 44.95 -22.30
CA PRO A 324 13.96 44.17 -21.37
C PRO A 324 15.23 43.62 -22.01
N PRO A 325 16.32 43.41 -21.23
CA PRO A 325 17.54 42.82 -21.75
C PRO A 325 17.30 41.41 -22.30
N LEU A 326 17.91 41.13 -23.45
CA LEU A 326 17.93 39.77 -24.00
C LEU A 326 18.79 38.89 -23.10
N VAL A 327 18.26 37.74 -22.69
CA VAL A 327 18.98 36.76 -21.89
C VAL A 327 19.55 35.69 -22.82
N LEU A 328 20.87 35.70 -23.05
CA LEU A 328 21.56 34.68 -23.83
C LEU A 328 21.96 33.48 -22.96
N GLU A 329 22.33 32.36 -23.60
CA GLU A 329 22.85 31.18 -22.90
C GLU A 329 24.05 31.47 -21.98
N ALA A 330 24.94 32.37 -22.41
CA ALA A 330 26.07 32.80 -21.58
C ALA A 330 25.61 33.57 -20.33
N ASP A 331 24.59 34.41 -20.47
CA ASP A 331 24.01 35.19 -19.36
C ASP A 331 23.32 34.26 -18.37
N LYS A 332 22.55 33.28 -18.86
CA LYS A 332 21.95 32.24 -18.01
C LYS A 332 23.03 31.53 -17.20
N ARG A 333 24.12 31.08 -17.84
CA ARG A 333 25.23 30.40 -17.14
C ARG A 333 25.92 31.28 -16.12
N ALA A 334 26.11 32.56 -16.42
CA ALA A 334 26.69 33.51 -15.47
C ALA A 334 25.81 33.67 -14.22
N ILE A 335 24.50 33.83 -14.40
CA ILE A 335 23.53 33.92 -13.29
C ILE A 335 23.50 32.61 -12.51
N LEU A 336 23.44 31.47 -13.19
CA LEU A 336 23.40 30.16 -12.55
C LEU A 336 24.65 29.88 -11.70
N ALA A 337 25.81 30.43 -12.07
CA ALA A 337 27.05 30.27 -11.31
C ALA A 337 27.02 30.96 -9.93
N GLU A 338 26.06 31.85 -9.68
CA GLU A 338 25.84 32.49 -8.37
C GLU A 338 25.09 31.58 -7.39
N PHE A 339 24.50 30.48 -7.86
CA PHE A 339 23.66 29.59 -7.07
C PHE A 339 24.20 28.16 -7.07
N GLN A 340 24.09 27.51 -5.92
CA GLN A 340 24.27 26.07 -5.80
C GLN A 340 22.92 25.37 -6.00
N PHE A 341 22.87 24.45 -6.96
CA PHE A 341 21.71 23.58 -7.18
C PHE A 341 21.95 22.25 -6.48
N PHE A 342 20.91 21.68 -5.89
CA PHE A 342 20.99 20.41 -5.19
C PHE A 342 19.64 19.72 -5.12
N ASP A 343 19.67 18.39 -5.03
CA ASP A 343 18.51 17.60 -4.64
C ASP A 343 18.53 17.44 -3.12
N ALA A 344 17.47 17.89 -2.45
CA ALA A 344 17.30 17.76 -1.01
C ALA A 344 16.26 16.69 -0.68
N TYR A 345 16.51 15.88 0.34
CA TYR A 345 15.53 14.95 0.86
C TYR A 345 14.37 15.71 1.53
N ALA A 346 13.16 15.17 1.42
CA ALA A 346 12.02 15.65 2.19
C ALA A 346 12.20 15.39 3.70
N GLU A 347 12.94 14.34 4.05
CA GLU A 347 13.34 14.02 5.42
C GLU A 347 14.53 14.90 5.85
N ALA A 348 14.39 15.56 6.99
CA ALA A 348 15.38 16.52 7.50
C ALA A 348 16.59 15.83 8.13
N ASP A 349 16.40 14.66 8.74
CA ASP A 349 17.46 13.95 9.46
C ASP A 349 18.29 13.07 8.51
N SER A 350 19.57 13.42 8.31
CA SER A 350 20.48 12.67 7.44
C SER A 350 20.74 11.24 7.93
N GLU A 351 20.83 11.02 9.25
CA GLU A 351 20.99 9.68 9.84
C GLU A 351 19.82 8.75 9.50
N VAL A 352 18.60 9.30 9.45
CA VAL A 352 17.39 8.54 9.10
C VAL A 352 17.41 8.17 7.62
N THR A 353 17.78 9.09 6.73
CA THR A 353 17.91 8.80 5.31
C THR A 353 19.03 7.80 5.02
N SER A 354 20.18 7.91 5.70
CA SER A 354 21.27 6.94 5.55
C SER A 354 20.87 5.53 6.03
N ALA A 355 20.10 5.44 7.12
CA ALA A 355 19.53 4.16 7.55
C ALA A 355 18.57 3.58 6.50
N ALA A 356 17.70 4.42 5.90
CA ALA A 356 16.76 4.00 4.87
C ALA A 356 17.46 3.54 3.58
N GLU A 357 18.49 4.25 3.12
CA GLU A 357 19.34 3.85 2.00
C GLU A 357 20.03 2.51 2.27
N GLY A 358 20.62 2.35 3.45
CA GLY A 358 21.29 1.12 3.87
C GLY A 358 20.33 -0.08 3.91
N ALA A 359 19.15 0.11 4.48
CA ALA A 359 18.11 -0.92 4.52
C ALA A 359 17.62 -1.28 3.11
N LEU A 360 17.32 -0.31 2.25
CA LEU A 360 16.94 -0.56 0.86
C LEU A 360 18.03 -1.28 0.06
N ALA A 361 19.29 -0.91 0.25
CA ALA A 361 20.42 -1.58 -0.39
C ALA A 361 20.55 -3.04 0.05
N ALA A 362 20.35 -3.32 1.36
CA ALA A 362 20.33 -4.67 1.88
C ALA A 362 19.19 -5.51 1.28
N ILE A 363 17.98 -4.95 1.22
CA ILE A 363 16.81 -5.61 0.64
C ILE A 363 17.03 -5.89 -0.86
N ASN A 364 17.50 -4.89 -1.63
CA ASN A 364 17.75 -5.05 -3.06
C ASN A 364 18.84 -6.08 -3.35
N ARG A 365 19.88 -6.15 -2.52
CA ARG A 365 20.91 -7.19 -2.62
C ARG A 365 20.32 -8.57 -2.40
N GLN A 366 19.49 -8.76 -1.38
CA GLN A 366 18.83 -10.05 -1.11
C GLN A 366 17.90 -10.46 -2.24
N VAL A 367 17.07 -9.54 -2.73
CA VAL A 367 16.18 -9.77 -3.88
C VAL A 367 16.99 -10.10 -5.13
N GLY A 368 18.11 -9.43 -5.36
CA GLY A 368 19.02 -9.69 -6.48
C GLY A 368 19.61 -11.09 -6.44
N ILE A 369 20.05 -11.55 -5.26
CA ILE A 369 20.58 -12.91 -5.05
C ILE A 369 19.50 -13.96 -5.34
N SER A 370 18.28 -13.79 -4.80
CA SER A 370 17.18 -14.72 -5.05
C SER A 370 16.83 -14.78 -6.54
N ARG A 371 16.74 -13.64 -7.22
CA ARG A 371 16.46 -13.57 -8.66
C ARG A 371 17.56 -14.24 -9.50
N PHE A 372 18.82 -14.06 -9.11
CA PHE A 372 19.93 -14.73 -9.79
C PHE A 372 19.85 -16.24 -9.63
N ALA A 373 19.54 -16.74 -8.43
CA ALA A 373 19.36 -18.17 -8.18
C ALA A 373 18.20 -18.75 -9.01
N ASP A 374 17.05 -18.06 -9.05
CA ASP A 374 15.90 -18.46 -9.87
C ASP A 374 16.29 -18.53 -11.36
N LEU A 375 16.94 -17.48 -11.90
CA LEU A 375 17.38 -17.43 -13.29
C LEU A 375 18.39 -18.53 -13.62
N LEU A 376 19.29 -18.86 -12.69
CA LEU A 376 20.28 -19.90 -12.87
C LEU A 376 19.62 -21.28 -12.92
N LEU A 377 18.65 -21.55 -12.04
CA LEU A 377 17.88 -22.79 -12.07
C LEU A 377 17.09 -22.93 -13.36
N ASP A 378 16.46 -21.84 -13.83
CA ASP A 378 15.76 -21.81 -15.11
C ASP A 378 16.71 -22.10 -16.28
N ALA A 379 17.88 -21.46 -16.29
CA ALA A 379 18.90 -21.67 -17.32
C ALA A 379 19.45 -23.10 -17.31
N LEU A 380 19.71 -23.68 -16.13
CA LEU A 380 20.15 -25.07 -15.99
C LEU A 380 19.06 -26.04 -16.45
N SER A 381 17.79 -25.77 -16.12
CA SER A 381 16.66 -26.58 -16.57
C SER A 381 16.58 -26.60 -18.10
N LEU A 382 16.58 -25.42 -18.73
CA LEU A 382 16.53 -25.29 -20.19
C LEU A 382 17.75 -25.94 -20.86
N ALA A 383 18.95 -25.71 -20.30
CA ALA A 383 20.18 -26.33 -20.78
C ALA A 383 20.13 -27.86 -20.69
N SER A 384 19.56 -28.42 -19.61
CA SER A 384 19.42 -29.87 -19.45
C SER A 384 18.51 -30.51 -20.51
N ILE A 385 17.43 -29.82 -20.87
CA ILE A 385 16.49 -30.27 -21.91
C ILE A 385 17.20 -30.28 -23.27
N TYR A 386 17.88 -29.19 -23.62
CA TYR A 386 18.63 -29.11 -24.87
C TYR A 386 19.80 -30.11 -24.91
N PHE A 387 20.48 -30.31 -23.79
CA PHE A 387 21.55 -31.28 -23.67
C PHE A 387 21.04 -32.72 -23.87
N LEU A 388 19.92 -33.08 -23.24
CA LEU A 388 19.29 -34.39 -23.42
C LEU A 388 18.84 -34.61 -24.87
N ALA A 389 18.23 -33.60 -25.49
CA ALA A 389 17.83 -33.64 -26.90
C ALA A 389 19.04 -33.81 -27.83
N ALA A 390 20.12 -33.05 -27.60
CA ALA A 390 21.34 -33.13 -28.38
C ALA A 390 22.04 -34.49 -28.22
N ILE A 391 22.09 -35.05 -27.01
CA ILE A 391 22.63 -36.40 -26.78
C ILE A 391 21.80 -37.47 -27.49
N GLY A 392 20.48 -37.41 -27.40
CA GLY A 392 19.59 -38.35 -28.10
C GLY A 392 19.85 -38.34 -29.62
N LEU A 393 20.01 -37.15 -30.19
CA LEU A 393 20.34 -36.97 -31.60
C LEU A 393 21.76 -37.48 -31.93
N ALA A 394 22.75 -37.21 -31.08
CA ALA A 394 24.12 -37.68 -31.26
C ALA A 394 24.23 -39.21 -31.23
N ILE A 395 23.52 -39.87 -30.31
CA ILE A 395 23.50 -41.34 -30.22
C ILE A 395 22.84 -41.95 -31.45
N THR A 396 21.69 -41.44 -31.86
CA THR A 396 20.97 -41.96 -33.03
C THR A 396 21.80 -41.87 -34.31
N PHE A 397 22.45 -40.73 -34.58
CA PHE A 397 23.35 -40.59 -35.73
C PHE A 397 24.66 -41.37 -35.59
N GLY A 398 25.24 -41.42 -34.39
CA GLY A 398 26.51 -42.10 -34.12
C GLY A 398 26.44 -43.62 -34.31
N VAL A 399 25.34 -44.25 -33.91
CA VAL A 399 25.15 -45.70 -34.03
C VAL A 399 24.75 -46.10 -35.46
N MET A 400 23.87 -45.34 -36.12
CA MET A 400 23.32 -45.73 -37.43
C MET A 400 24.18 -45.30 -38.63
N ARG A 401 25.14 -44.38 -38.48
CA ARG A 401 26.07 -43.88 -39.54
C ARG A 401 25.41 -43.36 -40.83
N VAL A 402 24.09 -43.14 -40.85
CA VAL A 402 23.33 -42.57 -41.97
C VAL A 402 22.54 -41.38 -41.46
N ILE A 403 22.66 -40.23 -42.13
CA ILE A 403 21.93 -39.01 -41.77
C ILE A 403 20.50 -39.14 -42.33
N ASN A 404 19.55 -39.59 -41.51
CA ASN A 404 18.13 -39.58 -41.86
C ASN A 404 17.48 -38.24 -41.44
N MET A 405 16.92 -37.50 -42.39
CA MET A 405 16.32 -36.17 -42.16
C MET A 405 14.89 -36.22 -41.58
N ALA A 406 14.32 -37.41 -41.38
CA ALA A 406 12.98 -37.62 -40.82
C ALA A 406 12.86 -37.37 -39.30
N HIS A 407 13.92 -36.98 -38.58
CA HIS A 407 13.86 -36.92 -37.12
C HIS A 407 13.00 -35.77 -36.59
N GLY A 408 12.93 -34.65 -37.32
CA GLY A 408 12.18 -33.46 -36.91
C GLY A 408 10.66 -33.64 -36.90
N GLU A 409 10.12 -34.43 -37.83
CA GLU A 409 8.68 -34.71 -37.93
C GLU A 409 8.17 -35.54 -36.75
N PHE A 410 8.95 -36.51 -36.24
CA PHE A 410 8.57 -37.28 -35.05
C PHE A 410 8.56 -36.43 -33.77
N ILE A 411 9.52 -35.52 -33.61
CA ILE A 411 9.55 -34.59 -32.47
C ILE A 411 8.34 -33.64 -32.54
N MET A 412 8.02 -33.13 -33.73
CA MET A 412 6.86 -32.27 -33.95
C MET A 412 5.53 -32.98 -33.63
N ILE A 413 5.35 -34.23 -34.05
CA ILE A 413 4.14 -35.01 -33.73
C ILE A 413 4.01 -35.23 -32.22
N GLY A 414 5.11 -35.55 -31.52
CA GLY A 414 5.11 -35.71 -30.07
C GLY A 414 4.72 -34.42 -29.33
N ALA A 415 5.34 -33.29 -29.70
CA ALA A 415 5.04 -31.99 -29.11
C ALA A 415 3.59 -31.54 -29.38
N TYR A 416 3.09 -31.73 -30.60
CA TYR A 416 1.73 -31.38 -30.97
C TYR A 416 0.68 -32.24 -30.24
N THR A 417 0.96 -33.54 -30.07
CA THR A 417 0.09 -34.44 -29.29
C THR A 417 -0.03 -33.97 -27.84
N GLY A 418 1.09 -33.60 -27.20
CA GLY A 418 1.09 -33.05 -25.85
C GLY A 418 0.25 -31.77 -25.75
N TYR A 419 0.45 -30.82 -26.67
CA TYR A 419 -0.31 -29.57 -26.71
C TYR A 419 -1.82 -29.81 -26.85
N VAL A 420 -2.23 -30.70 -27.75
CA VAL A 420 -3.66 -31.00 -27.97
C VAL A 420 -4.29 -31.65 -26.73
N VAL A 421 -3.62 -32.62 -26.11
CA VAL A 421 -4.13 -33.29 -24.89
C VAL A 421 -4.30 -32.29 -23.73
N GLN A 422 -3.39 -31.31 -23.62
CA GLN A 422 -3.46 -30.27 -22.60
C GLN A 422 -4.67 -29.33 -22.75
N GLN A 423 -5.20 -29.14 -23.97
CA GLN A 423 -6.44 -28.38 -24.18
C GLN A 423 -7.66 -29.06 -23.56
N TYR A 424 -7.62 -30.40 -23.40
CA TYR A 424 -8.72 -31.19 -22.84
C TYR A 424 -8.52 -31.56 -21.37
N ILE A 425 -7.27 -31.60 -20.89
CA ILE A 425 -6.92 -31.91 -19.51
C ILE A 425 -6.17 -30.71 -18.91
N ALA A 426 -6.85 -29.93 -18.06
CA ALA A 426 -6.32 -28.72 -17.45
C ALA A 426 -5.14 -28.98 -16.48
N ASP A 427 -5.03 -30.20 -15.95
CA ASP A 427 -3.92 -30.60 -15.09
C ASP A 427 -2.68 -30.97 -15.94
N TYR A 428 -1.62 -30.19 -15.78
CA TYR A 428 -0.35 -30.35 -16.50
C TYR A 428 0.30 -31.73 -16.28
N THR A 429 0.16 -32.31 -15.11
CA THR A 429 0.81 -33.59 -14.78
C THR A 429 0.04 -34.75 -15.40
N ILE A 430 -1.28 -34.72 -15.30
CA ILE A 430 -2.15 -35.77 -15.84
C ILE A 430 -2.14 -35.74 -17.38
N SER A 431 -2.17 -34.55 -17.98
CA SER A 431 -2.14 -34.38 -19.44
C SER A 431 -0.87 -34.98 -20.07
N ILE A 432 0.30 -34.76 -19.48
CA ILE A 432 1.57 -35.33 -19.96
C ILE A 432 1.58 -36.86 -19.85
N LEU A 433 1.09 -37.43 -18.74
CA LEU A 433 1.01 -38.88 -18.57
C LEU A 433 0.07 -39.53 -19.59
N VAL A 434 -1.06 -38.90 -19.91
CA VAL A 434 -2.02 -39.37 -20.92
C VAL A 434 -1.43 -39.25 -22.33
N ALA A 435 -0.81 -38.11 -22.65
CA ALA A 435 -0.17 -37.89 -23.96
C ALA A 435 0.96 -38.90 -24.22
N CYS A 436 1.77 -39.23 -23.21
CA CYS A 436 2.88 -40.17 -23.34
C CYS A 436 2.43 -41.64 -23.40
N ARG A 437 1.23 -41.97 -22.86
CA ARG A 437 0.67 -43.33 -22.86
C ARG A 437 -0.09 -43.69 -24.14
N TRP A 438 -0.53 -42.70 -24.90
CA TRP A 438 -1.26 -42.87 -26.18
C TRP A 438 -0.59 -43.80 -27.22
N PRO A 439 0.75 -43.91 -27.34
CA PRO A 439 1.34 -44.74 -28.42
C PRO A 439 1.25 -46.26 -28.18
N SER A 440 1.07 -46.72 -26.93
CA SER A 440 1.22 -48.15 -26.59
C SER A 440 0.06 -49.05 -27.03
N SER A 441 -1.08 -48.49 -27.43
CA SER A 441 -2.27 -49.27 -27.82
C SER A 441 -2.42 -49.51 -29.32
N LEU A 442 -1.45 -49.10 -30.14
CA LEU A 442 -1.52 -49.19 -31.61
C LEU A 442 -0.51 -50.17 -32.24
N GLN A 443 0.18 -51.01 -31.45
CA GLN A 443 0.96 -52.11 -32.03
C GLN A 443 0.02 -53.20 -32.57
N PRO A 444 0.05 -53.54 -33.87
CA PRO A 444 -0.63 -54.73 -34.36
C PRO A 444 0.02 -55.98 -33.74
N PRO A 445 -0.75 -57.06 -33.49
CA PRO A 445 -0.20 -58.30 -32.95
C PRO A 445 0.88 -58.89 -33.90
N PRO A 446 1.84 -59.67 -33.38
CA PRO A 446 2.97 -60.21 -34.13
C PRO A 446 2.58 -61.08 -35.32
#